data_AF-A0A2N7NN44-F1
#
_entry.id   AF-A0A2N7NN44-F1
#
_cell.length_a   1.000
_cell.length_b   1.000
_cell.length_c   1.000
_cell.angle_alpha   90.00
_cell.angle_beta   90.00
_cell.angle_gamma   90.00
#
_symmetry.space_group_name_H-M   'P 1'
#
loop_
_entity.id
_entity.type
_entity.pdbx_description
1 polymer ?
#
loop_
_entity_poly.entity_id
_entity_poly.type
_entity_poly.pdbx_seq_one_letter_code
_entity_poly.pdbx_strand_id
1 'polypeptide(L)'
;MSSKTILNSDHLPILKKQLHTILNQLTDAEIISNSPIKKNTWLSICAQAIGYSDWDDLKAQTVTHHVSAHNIVFNQVSIIPFIQSVRVSLGEHIDNIEGFACVILRNLTPEERNAMNGKEGDLPPLPKAPTSYTLELGPNTVYASDLLDWLWPTTKNHQVAPINNHYLEHVKEKRINLSKPQVKKRSLDVYPRSGMLVRDILGQLVSEGYLEFNDTQTCVSFTQKGFNYLNGKMTNEYDSEWKGWFKAFVAHIKKIPYRYIKIDWTPYIYLYSRGMSPIEAAKNLEWSECYTQAHSEIRSALKHQLNINLPLYPKERYLQFTPRIFLTPELTSNKVTDIHFEFIGPDWAKPNGNPKTKRFWPNKRYVSVYLDTSPKSRGWYAVIPDEVDCFQVSYKWTSRSHSFSSVTHHMTYQLEPNIECAQDWLYGNECMKHSDSSKPAMAADEYSFNRLECLTHGKHLTKEEIIALDRFKAGITSIHLDENGVTIHEERTLTASNSFACVGIIL
;
A
#
# COMPACT_ATOMS: atom_id res chain seq x y z
N MET A 1 4.00 -15.81 -3.96
CA MET A 1 5.03 -16.78 -3.50
C MET A 1 6.28 -16.00 -3.14
N SER A 2 6.78 -16.10 -1.90
CA SER A 2 8.04 -15.46 -1.49
C SER A 2 9.21 -15.98 -2.35
N SER A 3 10.24 -15.17 -2.59
CA SER A 3 11.49 -15.68 -3.17
C SER A 3 12.03 -16.77 -2.24
N LYS A 4 12.14 -17.98 -2.76
CA LYS A 4 12.50 -19.13 -1.95
C LYS A 4 13.95 -19.01 -1.48
N THR A 5 14.17 -18.89 -0.18
CA THR A 5 15.52 -18.86 0.42
C THR A 5 16.18 -20.22 0.29
N ILE A 6 17.29 -20.32 -0.44
CA ILE A 6 18.05 -21.57 -0.59
C ILE A 6 19.00 -21.73 0.60
N LEU A 7 18.85 -22.80 1.37
CA LEU A 7 19.58 -23.06 2.60
C LEU A 7 20.50 -24.28 2.50
N ASN A 8 21.63 -24.24 3.20
CA ASN A 8 22.50 -25.41 3.37
C ASN A 8 21.89 -26.39 4.38
N SER A 9 22.02 -27.70 4.13
CA SER A 9 21.58 -28.75 5.07
C SER A 9 22.17 -28.59 6.47
N ASP A 10 23.42 -28.15 6.58
CA ASP A 10 24.13 -27.99 7.85
C ASP A 10 23.56 -26.84 8.69
N HIS A 11 22.83 -25.92 8.07
CA HIS A 11 22.17 -24.81 8.75
C HIS A 11 20.82 -25.19 9.35
N LEU A 12 20.19 -26.30 8.92
CA LEU A 12 18.87 -26.71 9.42
C LEU A 12 18.78 -26.84 10.94
N PRO A 13 19.76 -27.42 11.66
CA PRO A 13 19.72 -27.49 13.12
C PRO A 13 19.80 -26.11 13.79
N ILE A 14 20.58 -25.19 13.21
CA ILE A 14 20.74 -23.81 13.69
C ILE A 14 19.42 -23.06 13.51
N LEU A 15 18.85 -23.09 12.31
CA LEU A 15 17.56 -22.48 12.00
C LEU A 15 16.45 -23.04 12.89
N LYS A 16 16.38 -24.37 13.06
CA LYS A 16 15.39 -25.00 13.95
C LYS A 16 15.49 -24.47 15.38
N LYS A 17 16.71 -24.33 15.91
CA LYS A 17 16.94 -23.78 17.26
C LYS A 17 16.53 -22.31 17.32
N GLN A 18 16.95 -21.50 16.35
CA GLN A 18 16.61 -20.08 16.25
C GLN A 18 15.09 -19.87 16.24
N LEU A 19 14.36 -20.59 15.38
CA LEU A 19 12.91 -20.48 15.26
C LEU A 19 12.19 -20.90 16.55
N HIS A 20 12.64 -21.95 17.23
CA HIS A 20 12.07 -22.33 18.53
C HIS A 20 12.31 -21.29 19.61
N THR A 21 13.50 -20.67 19.64
CA THR A 21 13.78 -19.59 20.60
C THR A 21 12.89 -18.38 20.34
N ILE A 22 12.71 -18.02 19.06
CA ILE A 22 11.78 -16.96 18.64
C ILE A 22 10.37 -17.28 19.13
N LEU A 23 9.85 -18.51 18.88
CA LEU A 23 8.53 -18.92 19.36
C LEU A 23 8.38 -18.71 20.87
N ASN A 24 9.34 -19.22 21.66
CA ASN A 24 9.28 -19.12 23.11
C ASN A 24 9.25 -17.65 23.55
N GLN A 25 10.13 -16.80 23.00
CA GLN A 25 10.19 -15.38 23.38
C GLN A 25 8.95 -14.59 22.95
N LEU A 26 8.34 -14.92 21.81
CA LEU A 26 7.08 -14.31 21.38
C LEU A 26 5.92 -14.70 22.31
N THR A 27 5.87 -15.96 22.74
CA THR A 27 4.87 -16.44 23.71
C THR A 27 5.12 -15.83 25.09
N ASP A 28 6.36 -15.82 25.58
CA ASP A 28 6.73 -15.23 26.88
C ASP A 28 6.42 -13.73 26.94
N ALA A 29 6.51 -13.02 25.81
CA ALA A 29 6.16 -11.62 25.69
C ALA A 29 4.68 -11.37 25.33
N GLU A 30 3.86 -12.42 25.21
CA GLU A 30 2.45 -12.37 24.82
C GLU A 30 2.17 -11.65 23.48
N ILE A 31 3.12 -11.71 22.54
CA ILE A 31 3.00 -11.12 21.20
C ILE A 31 2.15 -12.01 20.29
N ILE A 32 2.21 -13.31 20.50
CA ILE A 32 1.36 -14.32 19.86
C ILE A 32 0.55 -15.06 20.92
N SER A 33 -0.60 -15.63 20.56
CA SER A 33 -1.50 -16.28 21.52
C SER A 33 -0.77 -17.29 22.43
N ASN A 34 -1.14 -17.27 23.72
CA ASN A 34 -0.73 -18.27 24.70
C ASN A 34 -1.32 -19.67 24.44
N SER A 35 -2.16 -19.83 23.41
CA SER A 35 -2.59 -21.14 22.94
C SER A 35 -1.37 -21.94 22.45
N PRO A 36 -1.14 -23.18 22.92
CA PRO A 36 0.09 -23.89 22.65
C PRO A 36 0.21 -24.26 21.16
N ILE A 37 0.92 -23.43 20.39
CA ILE A 37 1.35 -23.75 19.04
C ILE A 37 2.39 -24.87 19.17
N LYS A 38 2.06 -26.05 18.64
CA LYS A 38 3.01 -27.18 18.63
C LYS A 38 4.27 -26.75 17.87
N LYS A 39 5.45 -27.02 18.44
CA LYS A 39 6.75 -26.68 17.84
C LYS A 39 6.89 -27.10 16.37
N ASN A 40 6.39 -28.29 16.00
CA ASN A 40 6.41 -28.73 14.59
C ASN A 40 5.50 -27.89 13.69
N THR A 41 4.32 -27.48 14.18
CA THR A 41 3.42 -26.58 13.45
C THR A 41 4.08 -25.22 13.25
N TRP A 42 4.74 -24.69 14.28
CA TRP A 42 5.51 -23.46 14.18
C TRP A 42 6.62 -23.54 13.12
N LEU A 43 7.39 -24.63 13.11
CA LEU A 43 8.42 -24.85 12.08
C LEU A 43 7.84 -24.86 10.67
N SER A 44 6.70 -25.51 10.46
CA SER A 44 6.03 -25.51 9.15
C SER A 44 5.52 -24.12 8.75
N ILE A 45 4.99 -23.33 9.69
CA ILE A 45 4.59 -21.93 9.46
C ILE A 45 5.80 -21.10 9.04
N CYS A 46 6.94 -21.24 9.73
CA CYS A 46 8.17 -20.52 9.41
C CYS A 46 8.74 -20.94 8.05
N ALA A 47 8.70 -22.24 7.73
CA ALA A 47 9.13 -22.75 6.44
C ALA A 47 8.28 -22.17 5.28
N GLN A 48 6.97 -22.05 5.50
CA GLN A 48 6.06 -21.37 4.56
C GLN A 48 6.40 -19.90 4.38
N ALA A 49 6.76 -19.20 5.45
CA ALA A 49 7.16 -17.80 5.41
C ALA A 49 8.41 -17.55 4.56
N ILE A 50 9.32 -18.52 4.47
CA ILE A 50 10.55 -18.44 3.65
C ILE A 50 10.44 -19.15 2.30
N GLY A 51 9.22 -19.54 1.90
CA GLY A 51 8.91 -20.00 0.54
C GLY A 51 8.84 -21.52 0.33
N TYR A 52 8.73 -22.32 1.39
CA TYR A 52 8.54 -23.77 1.30
C TYR A 52 7.09 -24.19 1.56
N SER A 53 6.75 -25.45 1.28
CA SER A 53 5.39 -25.96 1.52
C SER A 53 5.15 -26.23 3.02
N ASP A 54 6.15 -26.77 3.70
CA ASP A 54 6.21 -27.01 5.15
C ASP A 54 7.66 -27.32 5.58
N TRP A 55 7.87 -27.71 6.85
CA TRP A 55 9.18 -28.05 7.38
C TRP A 55 9.78 -29.33 6.77
N ASP A 56 8.95 -30.29 6.35
CA ASP A 56 9.42 -31.53 5.73
C ASP A 56 9.91 -31.28 4.30
N ASP A 57 9.20 -30.45 3.55
CA ASP A 57 9.62 -29.93 2.24
C ASP A 57 10.94 -29.17 2.33
N LEU A 58 11.09 -28.27 3.31
CA LEU A 58 12.35 -27.56 3.56
C LEU A 58 13.51 -28.54 3.79
N LYS A 59 13.33 -29.56 4.64
CA LYS A 59 14.37 -30.58 4.88
C LYS A 59 14.72 -31.35 3.62
N ALA A 60 13.72 -31.76 2.84
CA ALA A 60 13.96 -32.53 1.62
C ALA A 60 14.75 -31.71 0.59
N GLN A 61 14.36 -30.45 0.40
CA GLN A 61 14.93 -29.61 -0.65
C GLN A 61 16.33 -29.06 -0.32
N THR A 62 16.65 -28.89 0.95
CA THR A 62 18.00 -28.52 1.40
C THR A 62 19.02 -29.65 1.23
N VAL A 63 18.60 -30.91 1.28
CA VAL A 63 19.47 -32.07 0.99
C VAL A 63 19.80 -32.16 -0.51
N THR A 64 18.88 -31.74 -1.38
CA THR A 64 19.05 -31.81 -2.84
C THR A 64 19.87 -30.68 -3.47
N HIS A 65 20.26 -29.65 -2.72
CA HIS A 65 20.98 -28.48 -3.24
C HIS A 65 22.44 -28.47 -2.74
N HIS A 66 23.37 -28.89 -3.60
CA HIS A 66 24.81 -28.99 -3.30
C HIS A 66 25.65 -27.75 -3.68
N VAL A 67 25.03 -26.69 -4.21
CA VAL A 67 25.73 -25.47 -4.65
C VAL A 67 25.76 -24.46 -3.50
N SER A 68 26.83 -23.65 -3.39
CA SER A 68 27.04 -22.50 -2.49
C SER A 68 25.74 -21.85 -1.98
N ALA A 69 25.12 -22.46 -0.97
CA ALA A 69 23.84 -22.03 -0.42
C ALA A 69 24.07 -20.96 0.64
N HIS A 70 23.15 -20.00 0.73
CA HIS A 70 23.22 -18.96 1.74
C HIS A 70 22.65 -19.48 3.06
N ASN A 71 23.19 -19.02 4.18
CA ASN A 71 22.71 -19.34 5.53
C ASN A 71 21.93 -18.16 6.16
N ILE A 72 21.57 -17.16 5.36
CA ILE A 72 20.91 -15.94 5.81
C ILE A 72 19.42 -16.06 5.51
N VAL A 73 18.61 -16.17 6.55
CA VAL A 73 17.14 -16.12 6.46
C VAL A 73 16.66 -14.71 6.74
N PHE A 74 17.21 -14.08 7.78
CA PHE A 74 16.85 -12.75 8.23
C PHE A 74 17.87 -11.70 7.79
N ASN A 75 17.37 -10.67 7.10
CA ASN A 75 18.10 -9.46 6.76
C ASN A 75 17.12 -8.27 6.79
N GLN A 76 17.61 -7.06 6.49
CA GLN A 76 16.82 -5.83 6.56
C GLN A 76 15.54 -5.89 5.71
N VAL A 77 15.55 -6.62 4.59
CA VAL A 77 14.41 -6.70 3.67
C VAL A 77 13.50 -7.91 3.91
N SER A 78 13.94 -8.92 4.66
CA SER A 78 13.17 -10.16 4.86
C SER A 78 12.37 -10.24 6.17
N ILE A 79 12.74 -9.48 7.20
CA ILE A 79 12.10 -9.56 8.53
C ILE A 79 10.61 -9.22 8.48
N ILE A 80 10.23 -8.08 7.91
CA ILE A 80 8.83 -7.65 7.85
C ILE A 80 7.98 -8.61 6.99
N PRO A 81 8.40 -9.01 5.77
CA PRO A 81 7.69 -10.02 5.00
C PRO A 81 7.53 -11.36 5.74
N PHE A 82 8.55 -11.79 6.49
CA PHE A 82 8.47 -13.00 7.31
C PHE A 82 7.39 -12.88 8.38
N ILE A 83 7.36 -11.78 9.15
CA ILE A 83 6.36 -11.54 10.19
C ILE A 83 4.95 -11.55 9.58
N GLN A 84 4.75 -10.88 8.44
CA GLN A 84 3.44 -10.87 7.77
C GLN A 84 3.02 -12.28 7.34
N SER A 85 3.93 -13.07 6.77
CA SER A 85 3.59 -14.43 6.37
C SER A 85 3.29 -15.34 7.56
N VAL A 86 3.99 -15.18 8.69
CA VAL A 86 3.67 -15.90 9.93
C VAL A 86 2.28 -15.53 10.43
N ARG A 87 1.98 -14.23 10.51
CA ARG A 87 0.67 -13.71 10.92
C ARG A 87 -0.47 -14.29 10.08
N VAL A 88 -0.34 -14.27 8.75
CA VAL A 88 -1.33 -14.85 7.82
C VAL A 88 -1.52 -16.34 8.06
N SER A 89 -0.44 -17.06 8.37
CA SER A 89 -0.49 -18.51 8.60
C SER A 89 -1.12 -18.88 9.94
N LEU A 90 -0.97 -18.02 10.96
CA LEU A 90 -1.65 -18.14 12.25
C LEU A 90 -3.14 -17.78 12.15
N GLY A 91 -3.50 -16.87 11.24
CA GLY A 91 -4.87 -16.36 11.12
C GLY A 91 -5.25 -15.44 12.28
N GLU A 92 -4.26 -14.87 12.97
CA GLU A 92 -4.43 -13.94 14.09
C GLU A 92 -3.88 -12.56 13.73
N HIS A 93 -4.51 -11.50 14.23
CA HIS A 93 -3.94 -10.18 14.11
C HIS A 93 -2.85 -9.99 15.17
N ILE A 94 -1.64 -9.67 14.74
CA ILE A 94 -0.52 -9.36 15.62
C ILE A 94 -0.31 -7.86 15.58
N ASP A 95 -0.69 -7.17 16.65
CA ASP A 95 -0.57 -5.71 16.76
C ASP A 95 0.88 -5.28 16.96
N ASN A 96 1.65 -6.06 17.73
CA ASN A 96 3.02 -5.72 18.10
C ASN A 96 4.06 -6.23 17.09
N ILE A 97 3.98 -5.75 15.84
CA ILE A 97 4.94 -6.09 14.77
C ILE A 97 6.37 -5.67 15.16
N GLU A 98 6.52 -4.52 15.83
CA GLU A 98 7.81 -4.02 16.30
C GLU A 98 8.43 -4.97 17.34
N GLY A 99 7.66 -5.41 18.32
CA GLY A 99 8.10 -6.40 19.31
C GLY A 99 8.49 -7.73 18.67
N PHE A 100 7.74 -8.18 17.66
CA PHE A 100 8.12 -9.37 16.89
C PHE A 100 9.46 -9.15 16.19
N ALA A 101 9.63 -8.02 15.49
CA ALA A 101 10.89 -7.68 14.85
C ALA A 101 12.06 -7.63 15.86
N CYS A 102 11.85 -7.08 17.06
CA CYS A 102 12.85 -7.05 18.13
C CYS A 102 13.27 -8.47 18.57
N VAL A 103 12.32 -9.40 18.69
CA VAL A 103 12.61 -10.81 18.99
C VAL A 103 13.45 -11.43 17.88
N ILE A 104 13.12 -11.20 16.60
CA ILE A 104 13.93 -11.72 15.48
C ILE A 104 15.35 -11.13 15.52
N LEU A 105 15.48 -9.81 15.68
CA LEU A 105 16.77 -9.11 15.75
C LEU A 105 17.66 -9.61 16.88
N ARG A 106 17.08 -10.01 18.01
CA ARG A 106 17.82 -10.59 19.15
C ARG A 106 18.27 -12.03 18.94
N ASN A 107 17.67 -12.74 17.98
CA ASN A 107 17.97 -14.15 17.70
C ASN A 107 18.70 -14.35 16.37
N LEU A 108 19.18 -13.29 15.72
CA LEU A 108 19.99 -13.41 14.50
C LEU A 108 21.22 -14.27 14.73
N THR A 109 21.55 -15.08 13.73
CA THR A 109 22.85 -15.74 13.65
C THR A 109 23.98 -14.72 13.45
N PRO A 110 25.24 -15.07 13.75
CA PRO A 110 26.38 -14.20 13.49
C PRO A 110 26.45 -13.74 12.02
N GLU A 111 26.13 -14.63 11.08
CA GLU A 111 26.13 -14.35 9.64
C GLU A 111 25.03 -13.33 9.27
N GLU A 112 23.82 -13.51 9.77
CA GLU A 112 22.70 -12.57 9.56
C GLU A 112 22.96 -11.21 10.19
N ARG A 113 23.57 -11.19 11.38
CA ARG A 113 23.96 -9.94 12.07
C ARG A 113 25.01 -9.17 11.27
N ASN A 114 26.03 -9.87 10.78
CA ASN A 114 27.05 -9.27 9.91
C ASN A 114 26.44 -8.71 8.63
N ALA A 115 25.48 -9.43 8.02
CA ALA A 115 24.79 -8.96 6.83
C ALA A 115 23.95 -7.69 7.03
N MET A 116 23.58 -7.36 8.27
CA MET A 116 22.84 -6.15 8.61
C MET A 116 23.71 -4.99 9.09
N ASN A 117 25.04 -5.13 9.09
CA ASN A 117 25.99 -4.12 9.59
C ASN A 117 25.68 -3.64 11.03
N GLY A 118 24.95 -4.43 11.82
CA GLY A 118 24.48 -4.04 13.15
C GLY A 118 25.47 -4.44 14.24
N LYS A 119 25.76 -3.53 15.19
CA LYS A 119 26.51 -3.86 16.41
C LYS A 119 25.56 -4.41 17.46
N GLU A 120 26.04 -5.35 18.28
CA GLU A 120 25.23 -5.99 19.33
C GLU A 120 24.65 -5.02 20.36
N GLY A 121 25.37 -3.91 20.62
CA GLY A 121 24.91 -2.84 21.51
C GLY A 121 23.76 -2.00 20.96
N ASP A 122 23.51 -2.04 19.65
CA ASP A 122 22.48 -1.25 18.97
C ASP A 122 21.15 -2.02 18.83
N LEU A 123 21.10 -3.28 19.29
CA LEU A 123 19.90 -4.11 19.18
C LEU A 123 18.81 -3.63 20.17
N PRO A 124 17.54 -3.53 19.75
CA PRO A 124 16.44 -3.15 20.64
C PRO A 124 16.30 -4.15 21.79
N PRO A 125 15.86 -3.75 22.98
CA PRO A 125 15.65 -4.68 24.09
C PRO A 125 14.60 -5.72 23.73
N LEU A 126 14.68 -6.91 24.34
CA LEU A 126 13.60 -7.89 24.20
C LEU A 126 12.31 -7.31 24.79
N PRO A 127 11.16 -7.51 24.11
CA PRO A 127 9.88 -7.11 24.65
C PRO A 127 9.61 -7.90 25.94
N LYS A 128 8.96 -7.23 26.90
CA LYS A 128 8.56 -7.84 28.17
C LYS A 128 7.07 -8.18 28.12
N ALA A 129 6.69 -9.20 28.86
CA ALA A 129 5.29 -9.49 29.12
C ALA A 129 4.56 -8.24 29.67
N PRO A 130 3.30 -8.02 29.31
CA PRO A 130 2.48 -6.97 29.92
C PRO A 130 2.45 -7.13 31.45
N THR A 131 2.66 -6.03 32.17
CA THR A 131 2.55 -6.03 33.65
C THR A 131 1.14 -5.73 34.16
N SER A 132 0.24 -5.35 33.25
CA SER A 132 -1.15 -5.00 33.55
C SER A 132 -2.02 -5.28 32.34
N TYR A 133 -3.25 -5.73 32.58
CA TYR A 133 -4.25 -5.96 31.55
C TYR A 133 -5.40 -4.96 31.72
N THR A 134 -5.77 -4.31 30.63
CA THR A 134 -6.98 -3.48 30.57
C THR A 134 -8.05 -4.29 29.85
N LEU A 135 -9.13 -4.63 30.55
CA LEU A 135 -10.29 -5.29 29.95
C LEU A 135 -11.15 -4.23 29.25
N GLU A 136 -11.12 -4.22 27.92
CA GLU A 136 -11.97 -3.34 27.12
C GLU A 136 -13.32 -4.02 26.88
N LEU A 137 -14.40 -3.47 27.44
CA LEU A 137 -15.76 -4.04 27.31
C LEU A 137 -16.57 -3.44 26.15
N GLY A 138 -15.97 -2.53 25.39
CA GLY A 138 -16.65 -1.76 24.36
C GLY A 138 -17.15 -0.40 24.84
N PRO A 139 -17.81 0.37 23.94
CA PRO A 139 -18.34 1.69 24.27
C PRO A 139 -19.36 1.66 25.41
N ASN A 140 -19.41 2.73 26.22
CA ASN A 140 -20.25 2.76 27.44
C ASN A 140 -21.76 2.69 27.18
N THR A 141 -22.21 2.96 25.96
CA THR A 141 -23.64 2.98 25.62
C THR A 141 -23.93 2.16 24.37
N VAL A 142 -25.13 1.59 24.31
CA VAL A 142 -25.64 0.89 23.11
C VAL A 142 -25.66 1.83 21.91
N TYR A 143 -26.00 3.12 22.11
CA TYR A 143 -25.93 4.13 21.05
C TYR A 143 -24.54 4.26 20.43
N ALA A 144 -23.51 4.30 21.29
CA ALA A 144 -22.12 4.40 20.87
C ALA A 144 -21.65 3.13 20.17
N SER A 145 -21.97 1.95 20.71
CA SER A 145 -21.65 0.69 20.04
C SER A 145 -22.34 0.57 18.66
N ASP A 146 -23.62 0.91 18.56
CA ASP A 146 -24.38 0.81 17.31
C ASP A 146 -23.84 1.78 16.24
N LEU A 147 -23.48 3.01 16.63
CA LEU A 147 -22.87 3.96 15.71
C LEU A 147 -21.48 3.51 15.28
N LEU A 148 -20.65 3.01 16.21
CA LEU A 148 -19.32 2.51 15.92
C LEU A 148 -19.35 1.34 14.94
N ASP A 149 -20.25 0.38 15.17
CA ASP A 149 -20.49 -0.75 14.26
C ASP A 149 -20.96 -0.28 12.88
N TRP A 150 -21.82 0.74 12.81
CA TRP A 150 -22.35 1.28 11.56
C TRP A 150 -21.30 2.04 10.74
N LEU A 151 -20.38 2.74 11.40
CA LEU A 151 -19.30 3.46 10.73
C LEU A 151 -18.31 2.50 10.03
N TRP A 152 -18.17 1.28 10.55
CA TRP A 152 -17.34 0.22 9.98
C TRP A 152 -18.10 -0.52 8.84
N PRO A 153 -17.53 -0.78 7.64
CA PRO A 153 -16.12 -0.73 7.30
C PRO A 153 -15.61 0.55 6.64
N THR A 154 -16.48 1.53 6.51
CA THR A 154 -16.49 2.34 5.30
C THR A 154 -15.54 3.52 5.32
N THR A 155 -14.75 3.74 6.37
CA THR A 155 -13.88 4.91 6.43
C THR A 155 -12.57 4.83 7.14
N LYS A 156 -11.58 5.34 6.40
CA LYS A 156 -10.40 5.96 6.96
C LYS A 156 -10.63 7.45 7.30
N ASN A 157 -11.70 8.10 6.79
CA ASN A 157 -12.12 9.49 7.11
C ASN A 157 -13.60 9.77 6.71
N HIS A 158 -14.56 9.83 7.64
CA HIS A 158 -15.95 10.23 7.33
C HIS A 158 -16.16 11.70 7.62
N GLN A 159 -16.82 12.42 6.71
CA GLN A 159 -17.34 13.75 7.04
C GLN A 159 -18.50 13.63 8.05
N VAL A 160 -18.50 14.48 9.07
CA VAL A 160 -19.52 14.47 10.14
C VAL A 160 -20.92 14.78 9.60
N ALA A 161 -21.03 15.68 8.61
CA ALA A 161 -22.32 16.10 8.06
C ALA A 161 -23.07 14.93 7.35
N PRO A 162 -22.44 14.15 6.44
CA PRO A 162 -23.03 12.92 5.92
C PRO A 162 -23.39 11.88 6.98
N ILE A 163 -22.56 11.70 8.03
CA ILE A 163 -22.88 10.77 9.12
C ILE A 163 -24.21 11.15 9.76
N ASN A 164 -24.41 12.43 10.09
CA ASN A 164 -25.65 12.89 10.68
C ASN A 164 -26.86 12.49 9.82
N ASN A 165 -26.81 12.72 8.51
CA ASN A 165 -27.96 12.42 7.64
C ASN A 165 -28.18 10.91 7.46
N HIS A 166 -27.14 10.18 7.02
CA HIS A 166 -27.28 8.77 6.67
C HIS A 166 -27.51 7.87 7.90
N TYR A 167 -26.89 8.18 9.04
CA TYR A 167 -27.14 7.40 10.25
C TYR A 167 -28.56 7.64 10.78
N LEU A 168 -29.06 8.88 10.71
CA LEU A 168 -30.45 9.16 11.10
C LEU A 168 -31.45 8.40 10.23
N GLU A 169 -31.20 8.30 8.91
CA GLU A 169 -31.99 7.48 7.99
C GLU A 169 -31.93 5.99 8.36
N HIS A 170 -30.72 5.45 8.59
CA HIS A 170 -30.53 4.08 9.04
C HIS A 170 -31.32 3.76 10.32
N VAL A 171 -31.23 4.62 11.33
CA VAL A 171 -31.96 4.44 12.59
C VAL A 171 -33.47 4.61 12.36
N LYS A 172 -33.90 5.50 11.45
CA LYS A 172 -35.33 5.66 11.08
C LYS A 172 -35.90 4.37 10.48
N GLU A 173 -35.17 3.71 9.60
CA GLU A 173 -35.58 2.43 9.01
C GLU A 173 -35.70 1.33 10.07
N LYS A 174 -34.72 1.22 10.97
CA LYS A 174 -34.75 0.24 12.08
C LYS A 174 -35.90 0.45 13.07
N ARG A 175 -36.51 1.64 13.11
CA ARG A 175 -37.66 1.97 13.97
C ARG A 175 -39.01 1.57 13.38
N ILE A 176 -39.07 1.23 12.09
CA ILE A 176 -40.34 0.87 11.43
C ILE A 176 -41.00 -0.28 12.20
N ASN A 177 -42.31 -0.16 12.45
CA ASN A 177 -43.12 -1.12 13.21
C ASN A 177 -42.76 -1.31 14.69
N LEU A 178 -41.97 -0.40 15.29
CA LEU A 178 -41.69 -0.42 16.74
C LEU A 178 -42.53 0.61 17.50
N SER A 179 -43.01 0.20 18.68
CA SER A 179 -43.63 1.12 19.64
C SER A 179 -42.58 2.04 20.29
N LYS A 180 -42.99 3.20 20.81
CA LYS A 180 -42.08 4.13 21.50
C LYS A 180 -41.24 3.47 22.62
N PRO A 181 -41.80 2.61 23.50
CA PRO A 181 -41.00 1.89 24.49
C PRO A 181 -39.98 0.94 23.87
N GLN A 182 -40.31 0.27 22.76
CA GLN A 182 -39.38 -0.60 22.04
C GLN A 182 -38.25 0.18 21.36
N VAL A 183 -38.56 1.35 20.78
CA VAL A 183 -37.56 2.26 20.20
C VAL A 183 -36.54 2.67 21.25
N LYS A 184 -36.99 3.14 22.42
CA LYS A 184 -36.12 3.55 23.52
C LYS A 184 -35.32 2.38 24.11
N LYS A 185 -35.95 1.22 24.29
CA LYS A 185 -35.28 0.00 24.79
C LYS A 185 -34.16 -0.47 23.85
N ARG A 186 -34.30 -0.23 22.55
CA ARG A 186 -33.29 -0.58 21.53
C ARG A 186 -32.34 0.57 21.20
N SER A 187 -32.36 1.67 21.95
CA SER A 187 -31.51 2.85 21.69
C SER A 187 -31.66 3.43 20.28
N LEU A 188 -32.86 3.36 19.71
CA LEU A 188 -33.15 3.87 18.37
C LEU A 188 -33.78 5.28 18.41
N ASP A 189 -33.96 5.91 19.57
CA ASP A 189 -34.45 7.29 19.73
C ASP A 189 -33.38 8.35 19.42
N VAL A 190 -32.71 8.18 18.29
CA VAL A 190 -31.75 9.15 17.72
C VAL A 190 -32.47 10.07 16.75
N TYR A 191 -32.47 11.38 16.99
CA TYR A 191 -33.17 12.38 16.16
C TYR A 191 -32.32 13.63 15.91
N PRO A 192 -32.67 14.47 14.92
CA PRO A 192 -31.91 15.70 14.64
C PRO A 192 -31.93 16.75 15.76
N ARG A 193 -32.99 16.79 16.59
CA ARG A 193 -33.24 17.88 17.56
C ARG A 193 -33.76 17.42 18.92
N SER A 194 -33.85 16.11 19.16
CA SER A 194 -34.42 15.54 20.39
C SER A 194 -33.90 14.12 20.61
N GLY A 195 -34.16 13.55 21.78
CA GLY A 195 -33.61 12.24 22.15
C GLY A 195 -32.09 12.28 22.20
N MET A 196 -31.43 11.22 21.73
CA MET A 196 -29.97 11.19 21.60
C MET A 196 -29.53 11.86 20.29
N LEU A 197 -28.57 12.79 20.34
CA LEU A 197 -28.04 13.43 19.14
C LEU A 197 -26.82 12.67 18.64
N VAL A 198 -26.67 12.55 17.32
CA VAL A 198 -25.51 11.88 16.69
C VAL A 198 -24.19 12.53 17.12
N ARG A 199 -24.17 13.86 17.25
CA ARG A 199 -23.00 14.60 17.73
C ARG A 199 -22.58 14.19 19.15
N ASP A 200 -23.54 13.91 20.03
CA ASP A 200 -23.27 13.52 21.41
C ASP A 200 -22.70 12.10 21.45
N ILE A 201 -23.23 11.18 20.63
CA ILE A 201 -22.72 9.82 20.48
C ILE A 201 -21.29 9.84 19.92
N LEU A 202 -21.02 10.67 18.89
CA LEU A 202 -19.67 10.84 18.35
C LEU A 202 -18.72 11.43 19.40
N GLY A 203 -19.15 12.44 20.16
CA GLY A 203 -18.37 13.02 21.25
C GLY A 203 -18.02 11.99 22.32
N GLN A 204 -18.95 11.08 22.64
CA GLN A 204 -18.72 9.96 23.55
C GLN A 204 -17.64 9.02 22.99
N LEU A 205 -17.78 8.54 21.75
CA LEU A 205 -16.81 7.63 21.12
C LEU A 205 -15.40 8.24 21.02
N VAL A 206 -15.31 9.55 20.78
CA VAL A 206 -14.03 10.28 20.78
C VAL A 206 -13.45 10.39 22.19
N SER A 207 -14.26 10.71 23.19
CA SER A 207 -13.82 10.78 24.59
C SER A 207 -13.33 9.44 25.14
N GLU A 208 -13.90 8.34 24.63
CA GLU A 208 -13.53 6.97 24.98
C GLU A 208 -12.36 6.43 24.16
N GLY A 209 -11.87 7.21 23.19
CA GLY A 209 -10.70 6.91 22.37
C GLY A 209 -10.94 5.90 21.24
N TYR A 210 -12.19 5.61 20.87
CA TYR A 210 -12.51 4.74 19.73
C TYR A 210 -12.41 5.46 18.39
N LEU A 211 -12.72 6.76 18.40
CA LEU A 211 -12.68 7.64 17.24
C LEU A 211 -11.83 8.87 17.56
N GLU A 212 -11.40 9.59 16.53
CA GLU A 212 -10.74 10.88 16.64
C GLU A 212 -11.31 11.86 15.61
N PHE A 213 -11.37 13.15 15.96
CA PHE A 213 -11.71 14.21 15.02
C PHE A 213 -10.45 14.77 14.36
N ASN A 214 -10.57 15.23 13.12
CA ASN A 214 -9.56 16.13 12.55
C ASN A 214 -9.57 17.49 13.27
N ASP A 215 -8.54 18.31 13.04
CA ASP A 215 -8.37 19.62 13.70
C ASP A 215 -9.58 20.55 13.56
N THR A 216 -10.30 20.46 12.44
CA THR A 216 -11.49 21.28 12.16
C THR A 216 -12.80 20.65 12.61
N GLN A 217 -12.76 19.46 13.22
CA GLN A 217 -13.93 18.65 13.62
C GLN A 217 -14.95 18.42 12.50
N THR A 218 -14.49 18.46 11.25
CA THR A 218 -15.30 18.21 10.06
C THR A 218 -15.30 16.75 9.66
N CYS A 219 -14.28 15.99 10.07
CA CYS A 219 -14.12 14.58 9.78
C CYS A 219 -13.82 13.79 11.06
N VAL A 220 -14.25 12.53 11.07
CA VAL A 220 -13.96 11.54 12.11
C VAL A 220 -13.29 10.31 11.50
N SER A 221 -12.28 9.77 12.17
CA SER A 221 -11.55 8.55 11.82
C SER A 221 -11.51 7.59 13.01
N PHE A 222 -11.33 6.30 12.73
CA PHE A 222 -11.08 5.30 13.75
C PHE A 222 -9.67 5.43 14.29
N THR A 223 -9.53 5.33 15.62
CA THR A 223 -8.22 5.13 16.24
C THR A 223 -7.81 3.66 16.10
N GLN A 224 -6.56 3.34 16.43
CA GLN A 224 -6.12 1.94 16.52
C GLN A 224 -6.96 1.14 17.53
N LYS A 225 -7.31 1.75 18.67
CA LYS A 225 -8.20 1.15 19.67
C LYS A 225 -9.57 0.82 19.06
N GLY A 226 -10.13 1.74 18.28
CA GLY A 226 -11.40 1.54 17.58
C GLY A 226 -11.38 0.36 16.61
N PHE A 227 -10.36 0.29 15.77
CA PHE A 227 -10.19 -0.81 14.83
C PHE A 227 -9.98 -2.15 15.54
N ASN A 228 -9.13 -2.19 16.58
CA ASN A 228 -8.84 -3.41 17.33
C ASN A 228 -10.08 -3.97 18.00
N TYR A 229 -10.88 -3.12 18.67
CA TYR A 229 -12.12 -3.54 19.30
C TYR A 229 -13.11 -4.14 18.29
N LEU A 230 -13.33 -3.46 17.16
CA LEU A 230 -14.27 -3.95 16.15
C LEU A 230 -13.77 -5.22 15.46
N ASN A 231 -12.49 -5.26 15.08
CA ASN A 231 -11.90 -6.44 14.45
C ASN A 231 -11.94 -7.64 15.39
N GLY A 232 -11.64 -7.44 16.67
CA GLY A 232 -11.80 -8.44 17.73
C GLY A 232 -13.24 -8.91 17.82
N LYS A 233 -14.19 -8.00 18.07
CA LYS A 233 -15.63 -8.32 18.14
C LYS A 233 -16.14 -9.10 16.92
N MET A 234 -15.77 -8.69 15.71
CA MET A 234 -16.26 -9.29 14.45
C MET A 234 -15.64 -10.66 14.15
N THR A 235 -14.43 -10.92 14.63
CA THR A 235 -13.76 -12.22 14.48
C THR A 235 -13.94 -13.12 15.70
N ASN A 236 -14.71 -12.65 16.70
CA ASN A 236 -14.76 -13.26 18.03
C ASN A 236 -13.33 -13.49 18.56
N GLU A 237 -12.48 -12.47 18.33
CA GLU A 237 -11.03 -12.41 18.51
C GLU A 237 -10.30 -13.63 17.96
N TYR A 238 -10.50 -13.86 16.67
CA TYR A 238 -9.77 -14.83 15.87
C TYR A 238 -9.97 -16.28 16.37
N ASP A 239 -11.22 -16.65 16.62
CA ASP A 239 -11.60 -18.00 17.03
C ASP A 239 -11.35 -19.06 15.94
N SER A 240 -11.74 -20.32 16.22
CA SER A 240 -11.57 -21.42 15.27
C SER A 240 -12.38 -21.26 13.99
N GLU A 241 -13.54 -20.58 14.04
CA GLU A 241 -14.38 -20.36 12.87
C GLU A 241 -13.70 -19.36 11.93
N TRP A 242 -13.26 -18.22 12.46
CA TRP A 242 -12.48 -17.25 11.70
C TRP A 242 -11.22 -17.90 11.13
N LYS A 243 -10.42 -18.61 11.94
CA LYS A 243 -9.17 -19.24 11.48
C LYS A 243 -9.41 -20.25 10.36
N GLY A 244 -10.49 -21.03 10.45
CA GLY A 244 -10.91 -21.96 9.41
C GLY A 244 -11.29 -21.24 8.11
N TRP A 245 -12.13 -20.21 8.23
CA TRP A 245 -12.55 -19.38 7.11
C TRP A 245 -11.37 -18.68 6.43
N PHE A 246 -10.52 -18.03 7.22
CA PHE A 246 -9.39 -17.22 6.74
C PHE A 246 -8.36 -18.09 6.04
N LYS A 247 -8.04 -19.26 6.59
CA LYS A 247 -7.13 -20.21 5.93
C LYS A 247 -7.65 -20.64 4.55
N ALA A 248 -8.94 -20.95 4.43
CA ALA A 248 -9.56 -21.29 3.15
C ALA A 248 -9.54 -20.09 2.19
N PHE A 249 -9.83 -18.89 2.68
CA PHE A 249 -9.83 -17.65 1.91
C PHE A 249 -8.43 -17.36 1.35
N VAL A 250 -7.38 -17.44 2.17
CA VAL A 250 -5.99 -17.27 1.77
C VAL A 250 -5.59 -18.26 0.67
N ALA A 251 -6.07 -19.52 0.74
CA ALA A 251 -5.80 -20.52 -0.28
C ALA A 251 -6.43 -20.18 -1.64
N HIS A 252 -7.57 -19.48 -1.66
CA HIS A 252 -8.17 -18.93 -2.88
C HIS A 252 -7.42 -17.68 -3.36
N ILE A 253 -7.07 -16.76 -2.47
CA ILE A 253 -6.33 -15.53 -2.80
C ILE A 253 -4.98 -15.86 -3.47
N LYS A 254 -4.25 -16.85 -2.97
CA LYS A 254 -2.97 -17.30 -3.55
C LYS A 254 -3.06 -17.74 -5.03
N LYS A 255 -4.27 -18.07 -5.53
CA LYS A 255 -4.51 -18.45 -6.93
C LYS A 255 -4.73 -17.23 -7.83
N ILE A 256 -5.06 -16.08 -7.26
CA ILE A 256 -5.26 -14.84 -8.01
C ILE A 256 -3.88 -14.18 -8.21
N PRO A 257 -3.46 -13.92 -9.46
CA PRO A 257 -2.14 -13.34 -9.71
C PRO A 257 -1.92 -12.04 -8.96
N TYR A 258 -0.75 -11.89 -8.32
CA TYR A 258 -0.36 -10.68 -7.57
C TYR A 258 -1.31 -10.24 -6.44
N ARG A 259 -2.25 -11.09 -6.02
CA ARG A 259 -3.01 -10.85 -4.81
C ARG A 259 -2.33 -11.50 -3.63
N TYR A 260 -2.27 -10.73 -2.56
CA TYR A 260 -1.70 -11.11 -1.28
C TYR A 260 -2.59 -10.53 -0.18
N ILE A 261 -2.39 -11.03 1.04
CA ILE A 261 -3.07 -10.49 2.21
C ILE A 261 -2.30 -9.26 2.67
N LYS A 262 -2.95 -8.10 2.63
CA LYS A 262 -2.38 -6.83 3.10
C LYS A 262 -2.21 -6.83 4.63
N ILE A 263 -1.45 -5.86 5.14
CA ILE A 263 -1.28 -5.67 6.59
C ILE A 263 -2.62 -5.35 7.26
N ASP A 264 -3.43 -4.53 6.61
CA ASP A 264 -4.78 -4.16 7.07
C ASP A 264 -5.78 -5.29 6.76
N TRP A 265 -6.22 -6.01 7.79
CA TRP A 265 -7.15 -7.14 7.65
C TRP A 265 -8.62 -6.73 7.71
N THR A 266 -8.88 -5.49 8.07
CA THR A 266 -10.19 -4.92 8.35
C THR A 266 -11.13 -5.18 7.14
N PRO A 267 -10.74 -4.97 5.86
CA PRO A 267 -11.56 -5.35 4.70
C PRO A 267 -11.94 -6.84 4.63
N TYR A 268 -11.05 -7.76 5.02
CA TYR A 268 -11.33 -9.20 4.98
C TYR A 268 -12.25 -9.63 6.12
N ILE A 269 -12.07 -9.04 7.30
CA ILE A 269 -12.94 -9.23 8.47
C ILE A 269 -14.36 -8.77 8.14
N TYR A 270 -14.51 -7.68 7.38
CA TYR A 270 -15.83 -7.25 6.90
C TYR A 270 -16.49 -8.26 5.96
N LEU A 271 -15.74 -8.87 5.03
CA LEU A 271 -16.30 -9.92 4.15
C LEU A 271 -16.77 -11.12 4.97
N TYR A 272 -16.00 -11.53 5.97
CA TYR A 272 -16.37 -12.59 6.91
C TYR A 272 -17.60 -12.23 7.74
N SER A 273 -17.66 -11.04 8.35
CA SER A 273 -18.77 -10.64 9.23
C SER A 273 -20.10 -10.50 8.47
N ARG A 274 -20.04 -10.33 7.15
CA ARG A 274 -21.22 -10.40 6.25
C ARG A 274 -21.68 -11.81 5.93
N GLY A 275 -21.02 -12.84 6.46
CA GLY A 275 -21.34 -14.24 6.19
C GLY A 275 -20.95 -14.71 4.79
N MET A 276 -20.02 -14.04 4.11
CA MET A 276 -19.55 -14.50 2.80
C MET A 276 -18.73 -15.78 2.95
N SER A 277 -18.86 -16.72 2.02
CA SER A 277 -17.97 -17.87 1.99
C SER A 277 -16.54 -17.45 1.57
N PRO A 278 -15.50 -18.24 1.91
CA PRO A 278 -14.13 -17.93 1.54
C PRO A 278 -13.90 -17.71 0.04
N ILE A 279 -14.62 -18.46 -0.81
CA ILE A 279 -14.52 -18.34 -2.27
C ILE A 279 -15.21 -17.08 -2.80
N GLU A 280 -16.36 -16.70 -2.24
CA GLU A 280 -17.06 -15.45 -2.60
C GLU A 280 -16.24 -14.23 -2.20
N ALA A 281 -15.66 -14.25 -0.99
CA ALA A 281 -14.77 -13.20 -0.53
C ALA A 281 -13.53 -13.07 -1.43
N ALA A 282 -12.92 -14.18 -1.85
CA ALA A 282 -11.79 -14.14 -2.78
C ALA A 282 -12.18 -13.58 -4.16
N LYS A 283 -13.35 -13.97 -4.69
CA LYS A 283 -13.89 -13.43 -5.96
C LYS A 283 -14.09 -11.92 -5.92
N ASN A 284 -14.55 -11.37 -4.79
CA ASN A 284 -14.68 -9.92 -4.61
C ASN A 284 -13.34 -9.16 -4.69
N LEU A 285 -12.21 -9.87 -4.59
CA LEU A 285 -10.87 -9.31 -4.67
C LEU A 285 -10.16 -9.64 -6.00
N GLU A 286 -10.82 -10.33 -6.93
CA GLU A 286 -10.29 -10.54 -8.27
C GLU A 286 -10.06 -9.20 -8.98
N TRP A 287 -9.11 -9.20 -9.92
CA TRP A 287 -8.88 -8.04 -10.76
C TRP A 287 -10.09 -7.85 -11.68
N SER A 288 -10.72 -6.68 -11.63
CA SER A 288 -11.78 -6.37 -12.59
C SER A 288 -11.21 -6.24 -14.01
N GLU A 289 -12.11 -6.24 -15.00
CA GLU A 289 -11.75 -6.23 -16.42
C GLU A 289 -10.78 -5.10 -16.78
N CYS A 290 -10.98 -3.88 -16.27
CA CYS A 290 -10.11 -2.75 -16.56
C CYS A 290 -8.66 -2.97 -16.08
N TYR A 291 -8.44 -3.62 -14.93
CA TYR A 291 -7.10 -3.97 -14.44
C TYR A 291 -6.46 -5.08 -15.29
N THR A 292 -7.25 -6.05 -15.77
CA THR A 292 -6.74 -7.11 -16.65
C THR A 292 -6.39 -6.58 -18.06
N GLN A 293 -7.17 -5.64 -18.57
CA GLN A 293 -6.84 -4.88 -19.77
C GLN A 293 -5.56 -4.08 -19.54
N ALA A 294 -5.43 -3.46 -18.37
CA ALA A 294 -4.25 -2.67 -18.05
C ALA A 294 -2.95 -3.49 -18.11
N HIS A 295 -2.96 -4.65 -17.46
CA HIS A 295 -1.87 -5.61 -17.56
C HIS A 295 -1.54 -6.00 -19.02
N SER A 296 -2.57 -6.26 -19.83
CA SER A 296 -2.39 -6.66 -21.23
C SER A 296 -1.73 -5.59 -22.09
N GLU A 297 -2.08 -4.32 -21.86
CA GLU A 297 -1.47 -3.19 -22.57
C GLU A 297 -0.05 -2.90 -22.11
N ILE A 298 0.25 -3.00 -20.80
CA ILE A 298 1.63 -2.91 -20.28
C ILE A 298 2.50 -4.01 -20.90
N ARG A 299 2.00 -5.25 -20.92
CA ARG A 299 2.69 -6.38 -21.58
C ARG A 299 2.92 -6.10 -23.06
N SER A 300 1.94 -5.53 -23.76
CA SER A 300 2.08 -5.12 -25.15
C SER A 300 3.16 -4.04 -25.31
N ALA A 301 3.16 -3.01 -24.46
CA ALA A 301 4.14 -1.94 -24.52
C ALA A 301 5.57 -2.45 -24.29
N LEU A 302 5.79 -3.29 -23.27
CA LEU A 302 7.09 -3.93 -23.00
C LEU A 302 7.56 -4.80 -24.17
N LYS A 303 6.65 -5.55 -24.81
CA LYS A 303 6.96 -6.32 -26.00
C LYS A 303 7.39 -5.44 -27.18
N HIS A 304 6.70 -4.32 -27.42
CA HIS A 304 7.03 -3.45 -28.56
C HIS A 304 8.27 -2.57 -28.32
N GLN A 305 8.47 -2.10 -27.09
CA GLN A 305 9.54 -1.15 -26.77
C GLN A 305 10.85 -1.84 -26.41
N LEU A 306 10.79 -2.97 -25.70
CA LEU A 306 11.96 -3.68 -25.19
C LEU A 306 12.14 -5.08 -25.80
N ASN A 307 11.22 -5.53 -26.67
CA ASN A 307 11.20 -6.89 -27.22
C ASN A 307 11.11 -7.98 -26.14
N ILE A 308 10.37 -7.71 -25.06
CA ILE A 308 10.23 -8.61 -23.91
C ILE A 308 8.85 -9.26 -23.91
N ASN A 309 8.82 -10.60 -23.85
CA ASN A 309 7.59 -11.34 -23.54
C ASN A 309 7.46 -11.47 -22.02
N LEU A 310 6.72 -10.54 -21.41
CA LEU A 310 6.59 -10.46 -19.96
C LEU A 310 5.94 -11.74 -19.37
N PRO A 311 6.64 -12.48 -18.47
CA PRO A 311 6.04 -13.60 -17.76
C PRO A 311 5.02 -13.11 -16.73
N LEU A 312 4.22 -14.05 -16.19
CA LEU A 312 3.27 -13.69 -15.13
C LEU A 312 3.98 -13.17 -13.88
N TYR A 313 5.16 -13.67 -13.52
CA TYR A 313 5.98 -13.20 -12.40
C TYR A 313 7.41 -12.90 -12.90
N PRO A 314 7.70 -11.67 -13.34
CA PRO A 314 9.03 -11.24 -13.75
C PRO A 314 10.03 -11.30 -12.61
N LYS A 315 11.29 -11.54 -12.96
CA LYS A 315 12.41 -11.44 -12.00
C LYS A 315 13.07 -10.08 -12.06
N GLU A 316 13.03 -9.47 -13.23
CA GLU A 316 13.60 -8.17 -13.53
C GLU A 316 12.71 -7.04 -13.02
N ARG A 317 13.35 -5.95 -12.63
CA ARG A 317 12.69 -4.71 -12.22
C ARG A 317 12.52 -3.81 -13.44
N TYR A 318 11.35 -3.21 -13.59
CA TYR A 318 11.05 -2.32 -14.71
C TYR A 318 10.58 -0.96 -14.20
N LEU A 319 11.03 0.10 -14.85
CA LEU A 319 10.56 1.45 -14.59
C LEU A 319 9.76 1.95 -15.76
N GLN A 320 8.59 2.52 -15.48
CA GLN A 320 7.83 3.29 -16.44
C GLN A 320 8.03 4.79 -16.25
N PHE A 321 8.48 5.43 -17.32
CA PHE A 321 8.53 6.87 -17.45
C PHE A 321 7.24 7.37 -18.11
N THR A 322 6.50 8.26 -17.45
CA THR A 322 5.29 8.90 -17.99
C THR A 322 5.36 10.44 -17.93
N PRO A 323 6.40 11.07 -18.52
CA PRO A 323 6.54 12.52 -18.45
C PRO A 323 5.40 13.21 -19.19
N ARG A 324 4.78 14.19 -18.51
CA ARG A 324 3.72 15.02 -19.05
C ARG A 324 3.78 16.45 -18.53
N ILE A 325 3.21 17.36 -19.30
CA ILE A 325 3.06 18.77 -18.95
C ILE A 325 1.59 19.18 -19.10
N PHE A 326 1.10 20.00 -18.17
CA PHE A 326 -0.26 20.54 -18.23
C PHE A 326 -0.25 21.96 -18.73
N LEU A 327 -0.79 22.12 -19.91
CA LEU A 327 -0.92 23.40 -20.57
C LEU A 327 -1.99 24.25 -19.89
N THR A 328 -1.84 25.57 -20.01
CA THR A 328 -2.90 26.51 -19.65
C THR A 328 -4.04 26.45 -20.68
N PRO A 329 -5.23 26.96 -20.36
CA PRO A 329 -6.32 27.06 -21.36
C PRO A 329 -5.87 27.79 -22.64
N GLU A 330 -5.07 28.84 -22.52
CA GLU A 330 -4.55 29.63 -23.64
C GLU A 330 -3.61 28.80 -24.52
N LEU A 331 -2.69 28.06 -23.89
CA LEU A 331 -1.71 27.21 -24.57
C LEU A 331 -2.32 25.92 -25.13
N THR A 332 -3.57 25.58 -24.77
CA THR A 332 -4.27 24.41 -25.30
C THR A 332 -4.52 24.53 -26.80
N SER A 333 -4.60 25.77 -27.31
CA SER A 333 -4.72 26.06 -28.74
C SER A 333 -3.44 25.77 -29.53
N ASN A 334 -2.27 25.73 -28.87
CA ASN A 334 -1.00 25.48 -29.55
C ASN A 334 -1.00 24.13 -30.26
N LYS A 335 -0.30 24.05 -31.39
CA LYS A 335 -0.05 22.77 -32.04
C LYS A 335 0.87 21.96 -31.13
N VAL A 336 0.53 20.70 -30.89
CA VAL A 336 1.38 19.78 -30.11
C VAL A 336 2.80 19.71 -30.67
N THR A 337 2.95 19.81 -32.00
CA THR A 337 4.23 19.84 -32.70
C THR A 337 5.13 21.03 -32.33
N ASP A 338 4.60 22.04 -31.64
CA ASP A 338 5.38 23.15 -31.10
C ASP A 338 6.09 22.77 -29.79
N ILE A 339 5.53 21.81 -29.05
CA ILE A 339 5.98 21.39 -27.73
C ILE A 339 6.99 20.27 -27.87
N HIS A 340 8.20 20.53 -27.38
CA HIS A 340 9.33 19.61 -27.44
C HIS A 340 9.65 19.07 -26.07
N PHE A 341 10.08 17.81 -26.07
CA PHE A 341 10.51 17.10 -24.90
C PHE A 341 11.91 16.55 -25.12
N GLU A 342 12.76 16.74 -24.12
CA GLU A 342 14.10 16.17 -24.05
C GLU A 342 14.26 15.44 -22.71
N PHE A 343 14.91 14.27 -22.76
CA PHE A 343 15.22 13.45 -21.60
C PHE A 343 16.74 13.34 -21.45
N ILE A 344 17.22 13.60 -20.23
CA ILE A 344 18.61 13.44 -19.84
C ILE A 344 18.62 12.49 -18.65
N GLY A 345 19.39 11.41 -18.72
CA GLY A 345 19.43 10.38 -17.68
C GLY A 345 20.44 9.29 -17.98
N PRO A 346 20.56 8.28 -17.10
CA PRO A 346 21.48 7.18 -17.29
C PRO A 346 21.12 6.35 -18.53
N ASP A 347 22.12 5.70 -19.13
CA ASP A 347 21.95 5.02 -20.42
C ASP A 347 20.88 3.92 -20.39
N TRP A 348 20.77 3.17 -19.29
CA TRP A 348 19.75 2.13 -19.12
C TRP A 348 18.32 2.68 -19.10
N ALA A 349 18.12 3.95 -18.72
CA ALA A 349 16.82 4.59 -18.62
C ALA A 349 16.39 5.28 -19.92
N LYS A 350 17.28 5.40 -20.90
CA LYS A 350 16.99 6.13 -22.14
C LYS A 350 15.89 5.42 -22.96
N PRO A 351 15.00 6.20 -23.60
CA PRO A 351 13.95 5.63 -24.45
C PRO A 351 14.55 4.89 -25.64
N ASN A 352 14.06 3.67 -25.90
CA ASN A 352 14.39 2.93 -27.12
C ASN A 352 13.57 3.44 -28.31
N GLY A 353 13.98 4.58 -28.85
CA GLY A 353 13.33 5.27 -29.96
C GLY A 353 13.18 6.77 -29.69
N ASN A 354 12.63 7.50 -30.66
CA ASN A 354 12.47 8.95 -30.56
C ASN A 354 11.23 9.31 -29.74
N PRO A 355 11.38 10.07 -28.63
CA PRO A 355 10.25 10.63 -27.91
C PRO A 355 9.49 11.64 -28.78
N LYS A 356 8.17 11.50 -28.83
CA LYS A 356 7.27 12.49 -29.43
C LYS A 356 6.21 12.92 -28.43
N THR A 357 5.67 14.11 -28.64
CA THR A 357 4.62 14.69 -27.81
C THR A 357 3.25 14.47 -28.46
N LYS A 358 2.24 14.13 -27.65
CA LYS A 358 0.83 14.12 -28.07
C LYS A 358 -0.12 14.41 -26.92
N ARG A 359 -1.35 14.79 -27.27
CA ARG A 359 -2.47 14.88 -26.34
C ARG A 359 -3.12 13.51 -26.23
N PHE A 360 -3.25 13.01 -25.00
CA PHE A 360 -4.04 11.82 -24.74
C PHE A 360 -5.43 12.24 -24.24
N TRP A 361 -6.46 11.48 -24.64
CA TRP A 361 -7.82 11.65 -24.12
C TRP A 361 -7.85 11.29 -22.61
N PRO A 362 -8.72 11.88 -21.76
CA PRO A 362 -9.78 12.86 -22.06
C PRO A 362 -9.34 14.32 -22.08
N ASN A 363 -8.18 14.66 -21.53
CA ASN A 363 -7.86 16.05 -21.25
C ASN A 363 -6.88 16.65 -22.28
N LYS A 364 -7.43 17.52 -23.14
CA LYS A 364 -6.69 18.22 -24.20
C LYS A 364 -5.55 19.12 -23.70
N ARG A 365 -5.55 19.47 -22.41
CA ARG A 365 -4.50 20.27 -21.78
C ARG A 365 -3.27 19.45 -21.43
N TYR A 366 -3.36 18.12 -21.35
CA TYR A 366 -2.20 17.28 -21.10
C TYR A 366 -1.46 16.97 -22.38
N VAL A 367 -0.18 17.29 -22.39
CA VAL A 367 0.75 16.82 -23.40
C VAL A 367 1.68 15.85 -22.73
N SER A 368 1.68 14.62 -23.22
CA SER A 368 2.51 13.53 -22.71
C SER A 368 3.41 13.02 -23.83
N VAL A 369 4.46 12.32 -23.42
CA VAL A 369 5.43 11.71 -24.32
C VAL A 369 4.93 10.33 -24.76
N TYR A 370 5.30 9.91 -25.95
CA TYR A 370 5.18 8.54 -26.43
C TYR A 370 6.38 8.21 -27.33
N LEU A 371 6.62 6.93 -27.58
CA LEU A 371 7.63 6.51 -28.56
C LEU A 371 6.96 6.26 -29.91
N ASP A 372 7.60 6.68 -30.99
CA ASP A 372 7.13 6.43 -32.36
C ASP A 372 6.82 4.95 -32.66
N THR A 373 7.61 4.05 -32.05
CA THR A 373 7.48 2.60 -32.15
C THR A 373 6.28 2.04 -31.36
N SER A 374 5.72 2.83 -30.44
CA SER A 374 4.61 2.45 -29.57
C SER A 374 3.64 3.62 -29.39
N PRO A 375 2.95 4.08 -30.45
CA PRO A 375 2.17 5.31 -30.43
C PRO A 375 0.93 5.24 -29.56
N LYS A 376 0.55 4.09 -29.02
CA LYS A 376 -0.56 3.94 -28.07
C LYS A 376 -0.11 4.08 -26.62
N SER A 377 1.15 3.75 -26.30
CA SER A 377 1.66 3.79 -24.93
C SER A 377 2.03 5.22 -24.51
N ARG A 378 1.73 5.56 -23.25
CA ARG A 378 2.29 6.75 -22.60
C ARG A 378 3.71 6.47 -22.16
N GLY A 379 4.60 7.39 -22.54
CA GLY A 379 6.03 7.36 -22.28
C GLY A 379 6.70 6.06 -22.69
N TRP A 380 7.62 5.58 -21.87
CA TRP A 380 8.41 4.39 -22.18
C TRP A 380 8.77 3.57 -20.93
N TYR A 381 9.23 2.35 -21.18
CA TYR A 381 9.73 1.43 -20.16
C TYR A 381 11.24 1.26 -20.26
N ALA A 382 11.88 1.04 -19.11
CA ALA A 382 13.29 0.71 -19.00
C ALA A 382 13.49 -0.46 -18.03
N VAL A 383 14.53 -1.25 -18.25
CA VAL A 383 14.96 -2.31 -17.31
C VAL A 383 15.88 -1.66 -16.28
N ILE A 384 15.57 -1.81 -15.00
CA ILE A 384 16.38 -1.25 -13.91
C ILE A 384 17.47 -2.28 -13.56
N PRO A 385 18.76 -1.91 -13.60
CA PRO A 385 19.85 -2.77 -13.13
C PRO A 385 19.70 -3.12 -11.64
N ASP A 386 20.11 -4.30 -11.20
CA ASP A 386 19.88 -4.80 -9.84
C ASP A 386 20.53 -3.93 -8.75
N GLU A 387 21.63 -3.27 -9.06
CA GLU A 387 22.38 -2.39 -8.16
C GLU A 387 21.80 -0.96 -8.04
N VAL A 388 20.80 -0.61 -8.86
CA VAL A 388 20.24 0.74 -8.89
C VAL A 388 19.02 0.83 -7.97
N ASP A 389 19.19 1.46 -6.81
CA ASP A 389 18.09 1.82 -5.91
C ASP A 389 17.85 3.33 -5.87
N CYS A 390 18.75 4.14 -6.44
CA CYS A 390 18.58 5.59 -6.58
C CYS A 390 19.21 6.08 -7.88
N PHE A 391 18.53 7.00 -8.58
CA PHE A 391 19.05 7.59 -9.81
C PHE A 391 18.43 8.96 -10.09
N GLN A 392 19.09 9.73 -10.95
CA GLN A 392 18.67 11.08 -11.33
C GLN A 392 18.36 11.16 -12.82
N VAL A 393 17.32 11.93 -13.15
CA VAL A 393 16.94 12.26 -14.53
C VAL A 393 16.55 13.72 -14.63
N SER A 394 16.55 14.26 -15.85
CA SER A 394 16.03 15.58 -16.16
C SER A 394 15.05 15.52 -17.32
N TYR A 395 13.88 16.09 -17.12
CA TYR A 395 12.86 16.29 -18.15
C TYR A 395 12.87 17.75 -18.57
N LYS A 396 13.07 18.03 -19.85
CA LYS A 396 13.09 19.39 -20.38
C LYS A 396 11.99 19.59 -21.40
N TRP A 397 11.18 20.62 -21.18
CA TRP A 397 10.06 21.00 -22.03
C TRP A 397 10.32 22.38 -22.63
N THR A 398 10.18 22.49 -23.95
CA THR A 398 10.39 23.76 -24.67
C THR A 398 9.30 23.99 -25.72
N SER A 399 9.11 25.25 -26.11
CA SER A 399 8.22 25.66 -27.21
C SER A 399 9.05 26.23 -28.35
N ARG A 400 8.90 25.71 -29.57
CA ARG A 400 9.61 26.25 -30.75
C ARG A 400 9.20 27.68 -31.08
N SER A 401 7.92 28.00 -30.88
CA SER A 401 7.36 29.35 -31.04
C SER A 401 7.63 30.26 -29.86
N HIS A 402 8.33 29.77 -28.82
CA HIS A 402 8.55 30.48 -27.56
C HIS A 402 7.24 30.91 -26.87
N SER A 403 6.16 30.15 -27.06
CA SER A 403 4.85 30.40 -26.44
C SER A 403 4.86 30.27 -24.91
N PHE A 404 5.87 29.58 -24.36
CA PHE A 404 6.18 29.52 -22.94
C PHE A 404 7.69 29.32 -22.71
N SER A 405 8.20 29.81 -21.58
CA SER A 405 9.61 29.65 -21.18
C SER A 405 9.97 28.19 -20.92
N SER A 406 11.22 27.81 -21.17
CA SER A 406 11.66 26.42 -20.99
C SER A 406 11.47 25.95 -19.56
N VAL A 407 10.97 24.71 -19.38
CA VAL A 407 10.83 24.09 -18.06
C VAL A 407 11.74 22.87 -17.97
N THR A 408 12.72 22.93 -17.07
CA THR A 408 13.62 21.82 -16.73
C THR A 408 13.24 21.26 -15.37
N HIS A 409 13.10 19.95 -15.31
CA HIS A 409 12.69 19.25 -14.10
C HIS A 409 13.70 18.17 -13.76
N HIS A 410 14.54 18.45 -12.77
CA HIS A 410 15.48 17.51 -12.17
C HIS A 410 14.73 16.64 -11.15
N MET A 411 14.80 15.34 -11.38
CA MET A 411 14.11 14.36 -10.56
C MET A 411 15.11 13.35 -10.03
N THR A 412 15.15 13.20 -8.70
CA THR A 412 15.82 12.08 -8.03
C THR A 412 14.77 11.05 -7.68
N TYR A 413 14.93 9.83 -8.19
CA TYR A 413 14.07 8.70 -7.85
C TYR A 413 14.80 7.78 -6.88
N GLN A 414 14.18 7.53 -5.72
CA GLN A 414 14.52 6.46 -4.80
C GLN A 414 13.58 5.29 -5.08
N LEU A 415 14.11 4.09 -5.29
CA LEU A 415 13.34 2.88 -5.51
C LEU A 415 13.24 2.10 -4.21
N GLU A 416 12.03 1.68 -3.85
CA GLU A 416 11.79 0.86 -2.67
C GLU A 416 10.99 -0.39 -3.04
N PRO A 417 11.34 -1.58 -2.50
CA PRO A 417 10.51 -2.76 -2.68
C PRO A 417 9.17 -2.59 -1.94
N ASN A 418 8.11 -3.23 -2.44
CA ASN A 418 6.87 -3.33 -1.69
C ASN A 418 7.04 -4.36 -0.56
N ILE A 419 7.05 -3.88 0.68
CA ILE A 419 7.19 -4.71 1.88
C ILE A 419 6.05 -5.73 2.04
N GLU A 420 4.88 -5.47 1.47
CA GLU A 420 3.75 -6.41 1.54
C GLU A 420 3.77 -7.45 0.42
N CYS A 421 4.48 -7.17 -0.69
CA CYS A 421 4.56 -8.05 -1.85
C CYS A 421 5.91 -7.95 -2.54
N ALA A 422 6.86 -8.79 -2.11
CA ALA A 422 8.19 -8.88 -2.72
C ALA A 422 8.20 -9.31 -4.20
N GLN A 423 7.07 -9.74 -4.76
CA GLN A 423 6.94 -10.11 -6.17
C GLN A 423 6.56 -8.93 -7.07
N ASP A 424 6.26 -7.77 -6.47
CA ASP A 424 6.02 -6.55 -7.23
C ASP A 424 7.33 -6.08 -7.86
N TRP A 425 7.27 -5.70 -9.14
CA TRP A 425 8.43 -5.54 -10.02
C TRP A 425 8.38 -4.25 -10.85
N LEU A 426 7.21 -3.61 -10.94
CA LEU A 426 6.96 -2.46 -11.79
C LEU A 426 6.99 -1.18 -10.96
N TYR A 427 7.93 -0.31 -11.27
CA TYR A 427 8.07 1.02 -10.71
C TYR A 427 7.50 2.05 -11.68
N GLY A 428 6.92 3.12 -11.14
CA GLY A 428 6.47 4.23 -11.97
C GLY A 428 5.64 5.23 -11.19
N ASN A 429 5.58 6.47 -11.70
CA ASN A 429 4.87 7.58 -11.07
C ASN A 429 3.35 7.35 -10.96
N GLU A 430 2.81 6.39 -11.72
CA GLU A 430 1.38 6.09 -11.79
C GLU A 430 1.04 4.70 -11.23
N CYS A 431 2.05 3.85 -10.95
CA CYS A 431 1.88 2.48 -10.50
C CYS A 431 1.29 2.34 -9.08
N MET A 432 1.26 3.45 -8.32
CA MET A 432 0.83 3.50 -6.91
C MET A 432 -0.50 4.22 -6.68
N LYS A 433 -0.96 5.03 -7.63
CA LYS A 433 -2.14 5.90 -7.47
C LYS A 433 -3.44 5.15 -7.20
N HIS A 434 -3.51 3.87 -7.56
CA HIS A 434 -4.73 3.06 -7.56
C HIS A 434 -4.64 1.79 -6.71
N SER A 435 -3.58 1.67 -5.91
CA SER A 435 -3.36 0.50 -5.03
C SER A 435 -4.30 0.48 -3.80
N ASP A 436 -4.83 1.64 -3.41
CA ASP A 436 -5.86 1.80 -2.38
C ASP A 436 -7.19 2.19 -3.05
N SER A 437 -8.11 1.23 -3.14
CA SER A 437 -9.44 1.38 -3.76
C SER A 437 -10.33 2.44 -3.11
N SER A 438 -9.89 3.03 -2.00
CA SER A 438 -10.61 4.08 -1.26
C SER A 438 -10.52 5.46 -1.92
N LYS A 439 -9.63 5.68 -2.88
CA LYS A 439 -9.56 6.93 -3.66
C LYS A 439 -10.04 6.68 -5.09
N PRO A 440 -11.04 7.43 -5.59
CA PRO A 440 -11.49 7.27 -6.97
C PRO A 440 -10.32 7.42 -7.93
N ALA A 441 -10.24 6.55 -8.93
CA ALA A 441 -9.16 6.53 -9.92
C ALA A 441 -9.01 7.83 -10.73
N MET A 442 -9.96 8.78 -10.60
CA MET A 442 -10.06 9.98 -11.44
C MET A 442 -10.33 11.28 -10.67
N ALA A 443 -10.43 11.27 -9.34
CA ALA A 443 -10.87 12.49 -8.62
C ALA A 443 -9.76 13.54 -8.44
N ALA A 444 -8.49 13.19 -8.72
CA ALA A 444 -7.34 14.08 -8.54
C ALA A 444 -6.20 13.83 -9.55
N ASP A 445 -6.53 13.63 -10.83
CA ASP A 445 -5.55 13.82 -11.90
C ASP A 445 -5.22 15.34 -11.97
N GLU A 446 -4.00 15.86 -11.77
CA GLU A 446 -2.67 15.28 -11.96
C GLU A 446 -1.54 16.04 -11.24
N TYR A 447 -0.45 15.34 -10.95
CA TYR A 447 0.88 15.90 -10.68
C TYR A 447 1.61 16.40 -11.94
N SER A 448 0.94 17.17 -12.79
CA SER A 448 1.62 18.11 -13.69
C SER A 448 1.91 19.39 -12.90
N PHE A 449 2.74 20.30 -13.43
CA PHE A 449 2.86 21.62 -12.81
C PHE A 449 1.46 22.23 -12.81
N ASN A 450 0.91 22.50 -11.62
CA ASN A 450 -0.54 22.71 -11.45
C ASN A 450 -1.13 23.69 -12.46
N ARG A 451 -0.36 24.68 -12.92
CA ARG A 451 -0.53 25.35 -14.22
C ARG A 451 0.84 25.77 -14.76
N LEU A 452 1.10 25.53 -16.05
CA LEU A 452 2.28 26.09 -16.72
C LEU A 452 2.33 27.62 -16.62
N GLU A 453 1.17 28.29 -16.55
CA GLU A 453 1.02 29.74 -16.38
C GLU A 453 1.81 30.29 -15.18
N CYS A 454 1.72 29.62 -14.03
CA CYS A 454 2.38 30.03 -12.79
C CYS A 454 3.90 29.94 -12.89
N LEU A 455 4.39 29.06 -13.76
CA LEU A 455 5.79 28.83 -13.97
C LEU A 455 6.35 29.74 -15.07
N THR A 456 5.63 29.94 -16.17
CA THR A 456 6.20 30.54 -17.38
C THR A 456 5.65 31.91 -17.76
N HIS A 457 4.56 32.37 -17.15
CA HIS A 457 3.90 33.63 -17.51
C HIS A 457 3.84 34.65 -16.35
N GLY A 458 4.67 34.46 -15.31
CA GLY A 458 4.88 35.46 -14.27
C GLY A 458 3.70 35.66 -13.30
N LYS A 459 2.70 34.78 -13.28
CA LYS A 459 1.76 34.71 -12.15
C LYS A 459 2.48 34.11 -10.96
N HIS A 460 3.01 34.97 -10.09
CA HIS A 460 3.67 34.55 -8.87
C HIS A 460 2.66 33.88 -7.93
N LEU A 461 2.87 32.60 -7.67
CA LEU A 461 2.28 31.96 -6.51
C LEU A 461 3.05 32.45 -5.27
N THR A 462 2.34 32.77 -4.18
CA THR A 462 2.99 33.03 -2.90
C THR A 462 3.73 31.77 -2.42
N LYS A 463 4.67 31.94 -1.50
CA LYS A 463 5.37 30.80 -0.90
C LYS A 463 4.37 29.86 -0.23
N GLU A 464 3.34 30.40 0.40
CA GLU A 464 2.26 29.68 1.05
C GLU A 464 1.42 28.90 0.04
N GLU A 465 1.09 29.49 -1.11
CA GLU A 465 0.37 28.82 -2.19
C GLU A 465 1.17 27.67 -2.79
N ILE A 466 2.50 27.84 -2.95
CA ILE A 466 3.40 26.78 -3.43
C ILE A 466 3.48 25.64 -2.41
N ILE A 467 3.67 25.93 -1.13
CA ILE A 467 3.75 24.92 -0.06
C ILE A 467 2.42 24.17 0.11
N ALA A 468 1.29 24.85 -0.13
CA ALA A 468 -0.02 24.23 -0.08
C ALA A 468 -0.26 23.22 -1.21
N LEU A 469 0.50 23.29 -2.32
CA LEU A 469 0.37 22.36 -3.44
C LEU A 469 0.73 20.94 -3.01
N ASP A 470 -0.13 19.98 -3.36
CA ASP A 470 0.10 18.56 -3.04
C ASP A 470 1.43 18.03 -3.60
N ARG A 471 1.89 18.57 -4.73
CA ARG A 471 3.18 18.18 -5.31
C ARG A 471 4.39 18.69 -4.51
N PHE A 472 4.28 19.83 -3.84
CA PHE A 472 5.31 20.30 -2.91
C PHE A 472 5.37 19.38 -1.69
N LYS A 473 4.20 19.05 -1.10
CA LYS A 473 4.09 18.05 -0.03
C LYS A 473 4.58 16.66 -0.44
N ALA A 474 4.53 16.34 -1.73
CA ALA A 474 4.94 15.05 -2.29
C ALA A 474 6.42 14.97 -2.71
N GLY A 475 7.23 16.01 -2.48
CA GLY A 475 8.69 15.92 -2.64
C GLY A 475 9.37 16.94 -3.54
N ILE A 476 8.70 18.00 -4.02
CA ILE A 476 9.43 19.12 -4.64
C ILE A 476 10.29 19.79 -3.56
N THR A 477 11.60 19.80 -3.77
CA THR A 477 12.57 20.38 -2.85
C THR A 477 12.87 21.83 -3.19
N SER A 478 12.85 22.21 -4.48
CA SER A 478 12.98 23.61 -4.89
C SER A 478 12.35 23.91 -6.25
N ILE A 479 12.01 25.19 -6.44
CA ILE A 479 11.56 25.77 -7.71
C ILE A 479 12.33 27.08 -7.90
N HIS A 480 13.02 27.20 -9.03
CA HIS A 480 13.72 28.40 -9.46
C HIS A 480 13.07 28.93 -10.73
N LEU A 481 12.70 30.21 -10.70
CA LEU A 481 12.04 30.93 -11.78
C LEU A 481 12.93 32.11 -12.15
N ASP A 482 13.38 32.18 -13.40
CA ASP A 482 14.13 33.32 -13.93
C ASP A 482 13.64 33.70 -15.34
N GLU A 483 14.24 34.73 -15.91
CA GLU A 483 13.90 35.24 -17.24
C GLU A 483 14.16 34.22 -18.37
N ASN A 484 15.04 33.24 -18.13
CA ASN A 484 15.46 32.23 -19.11
C ASN A 484 14.63 30.94 -19.02
N GLY A 485 13.97 30.69 -17.88
CA GLY A 485 13.09 29.55 -17.72
C GLY A 485 12.80 29.16 -16.28
N VAL A 486 12.40 27.91 -16.13
CA VAL A 486 11.97 27.32 -14.86
C VAL A 486 12.77 26.06 -14.60
N THR A 487 13.35 25.97 -13.41
CA THR A 487 14.08 24.79 -12.95
C THR A 487 13.44 24.26 -11.69
N ILE A 488 13.13 22.96 -11.68
CA ILE A 488 12.43 22.31 -10.57
C ILE A 488 13.26 21.13 -10.11
N HIS A 489 13.43 21.01 -8.80
CA HIS A 489 14.08 19.88 -8.16
C HIS A 489 13.05 19.12 -7.35
N GLU A 490 12.93 17.83 -7.61
CA GLU A 490 11.98 16.95 -6.97
C GLU A 490 12.66 15.64 -6.60
N GLU A 491 12.35 15.13 -5.40
CA GLU A 491 12.78 13.82 -4.93
C GLU A 491 11.55 12.97 -4.71
N ARG A 492 11.56 11.75 -5.25
CA ARG A 492 10.43 10.82 -5.14
C ARG A 492 10.88 9.42 -4.80
N THR A 493 10.24 8.87 -3.79
CA THR A 493 10.25 7.44 -3.54
C THR A 493 9.21 6.74 -4.42
N LEU A 494 9.64 5.76 -5.21
CA LEU A 494 8.81 4.86 -5.99
C LEU A 494 8.84 3.49 -5.34
N THR A 495 7.74 3.09 -4.72
CA THR A 495 7.57 1.72 -4.24
C THR A 495 7.15 0.81 -5.40
N ALA A 496 7.71 -0.40 -5.43
CA ALA A 496 7.37 -1.40 -6.44
C ALA A 496 5.86 -1.72 -6.42
N SER A 497 5.31 -2.02 -7.59
CA SER A 497 3.93 -2.47 -7.76
C SER A 497 3.90 -3.58 -8.82
N ASN A 498 2.71 -3.97 -9.26
CA ASN A 498 2.53 -4.88 -10.37
C ASN A 498 1.64 -4.27 -11.44
N SER A 499 1.77 -4.79 -12.66
CA SER A 499 1.00 -4.33 -13.82
C SER A 499 -0.52 -4.42 -13.67
N PHE A 500 -1.06 -5.25 -12.77
CA PHE A 500 -2.50 -5.29 -12.52
C PHE A 500 -2.95 -4.14 -11.64
N ALA A 501 -2.10 -3.50 -10.84
CA ALA A 501 -2.47 -2.35 -10.00
C ALA A 501 -2.29 -0.99 -10.71
N CYS A 502 -2.04 -1.02 -12.03
CA CYS A 502 -1.49 0.09 -12.81
C CYS A 502 -2.48 0.67 -13.86
N VAL A 503 -3.76 0.83 -13.53
CA VAL A 503 -4.79 1.26 -14.52
C VAL A 503 -4.63 2.69 -15.04
N GLY A 504 -4.16 3.62 -14.20
CA GLY A 504 -3.97 5.03 -14.58
C GLY A 504 -2.92 5.27 -15.67
N ILE A 505 -2.15 4.24 -16.01
CA ILE A 505 -1.10 4.28 -17.04
C ILE A 505 -1.68 4.28 -18.46
N ILE A 506 -2.93 3.82 -18.60
CA ILE A 506 -3.56 3.53 -19.90
C ILE A 506 -4.69 4.49 -20.23
N LEU A 507 -5.50 4.82 -19.23
CA LEU A 507 -6.56 5.82 -19.32
C LEU A 507 -5.98 7.21 -19.41
#